data_AF-A0A9D7BLW8-F1
#
_entry.id   AF-A0A9D7BLW8-F1
#
_cell.length_a   1.000
_cell.length_b   1.000
_cell.length_c   1.000
_cell.angle_alpha   90.00
_cell.angle_beta   90.00
_cell.angle_gamma   90.00
#
_symmetry.space_group_name_H-M   'P 1'
#
loop_
_entity.id
_entity.type
_entity.pdbx_description
1 polymer ?
#
loop_
_entity_poly.entity_id
_entity_poly.type
_entity_poly.pdbx_seq_one_letter_code
_entity_poly.pdbx_strand_id
1 'polypeptide(L)'
;MKTLHAEEFIEFTVLPYIIGFFGLWSIVTGLYFKGKKSVLILLIAFALFGILALYDFWRWEYEYGHNLDPTAAIIVPGMAYQPPLIGFKQLLNFGAYSIPDTGGWLMLTGGLLIAFVYLQLSGILNRFVKNNASKTAMF
;
A
#
# COMPACT_ATOMS: atom_id res chain seq x y z
N MET A 1 19.26 -14.69 -13.07
CA MET A 1 17.96 -14.31 -12.49
C MET A 1 17.01 -14.16 -13.67
N LYS A 2 15.72 -14.52 -13.54
CA LYS A 2 14.77 -14.26 -14.61
C LYS A 2 14.81 -12.76 -14.92
N THR A 3 15.04 -12.39 -16.17
CA THR A 3 15.06 -10.99 -16.57
C THR A 3 13.64 -10.46 -16.49
N LEU A 4 13.43 -9.49 -15.60
CA LEU A 4 12.14 -8.82 -15.45
C LEU A 4 12.01 -7.81 -16.59
N HIS A 5 11.13 -8.10 -17.54
CA HIS A 5 10.77 -7.16 -18.60
C HIS A 5 9.55 -6.36 -18.17
N ALA A 6 9.56 -5.05 -18.41
CA ALA A 6 8.43 -4.19 -18.05
C ALA A 6 7.13 -4.64 -18.72
N GLU A 7 7.22 -5.33 -19.87
CA GLU A 7 6.09 -5.91 -20.58
C GLU A 7 5.40 -7.07 -19.82
N GLU A 8 6.09 -7.71 -18.88
CA GLU A 8 5.51 -8.78 -18.04
C GLU A 8 4.62 -8.22 -16.92
N PHE A 9 4.72 -6.92 -16.63
CA PHE A 9 3.95 -6.24 -15.59
C PHE A 9 2.76 -5.50 -16.20
N ILE A 10 1.64 -6.22 -16.37
CA ILE A 10 0.37 -5.61 -16.76
C ILE A 10 -0.05 -4.49 -15.79
N GLU A 11 0.41 -4.56 -14.55
CA GLU A 11 0.20 -3.59 -13.49
C GLU A 11 0.68 -2.20 -13.88
N PHE A 12 1.81 -2.05 -14.59
CA PHE A 12 2.26 -0.73 -15.04
C PHE A 12 1.32 -0.08 -16.06
N THR A 13 0.54 -0.90 -16.78
CA THR A 13 -0.49 -0.41 -17.69
C THR A 13 -1.79 -0.09 -16.94
N VAL A 14 -2.18 -0.93 -15.98
CA VAL A 14 -3.51 -0.85 -15.35
C VAL A 14 -3.54 0.04 -14.10
N LEU A 15 -2.46 0.07 -13.31
CA LEU A 15 -2.38 0.83 -12.05
C LEU A 15 -2.71 2.33 -12.22
N PRO A 16 -2.23 3.05 -13.25
CA PRO A 16 -2.57 4.46 -13.43
C PRO A 16 -4.09 4.69 -13.53
N TYR A 17 -4.82 3.79 -14.20
CA TYR A 17 -6.27 3.89 -14.33
C TYR A 17 -6.99 3.57 -13.02
N ILE A 18 -6.52 2.58 -12.26
CA ILE A 18 -7.11 2.25 -10.95
C ILE A 18 -6.89 3.40 -9.96
N ILE A 19 -5.69 3.97 -9.92
CA ILE A 19 -5.37 5.12 -9.06
C ILE A 19 -6.21 6.33 -9.47
N GLY A 20 -6.33 6.60 -10.78
CA GLY A 20 -7.20 7.65 -11.32
C GLY A 20 -8.67 7.45 -10.92
N PHE A 21 -9.17 6.21 -10.98
CA PHE A 21 -10.51 5.86 -10.53
C PHE A 21 -10.72 6.15 -9.04
N PHE A 22 -9.80 5.74 -8.16
CA PHE A 22 -9.90 6.06 -6.73
C PHE A 22 -9.81 7.56 -6.45
N GLY A 23 -8.98 8.29 -7.20
CA GLY A 23 -8.92 9.75 -7.13
C GLY A 23 -10.26 10.40 -7.48
N LEU A 24 -10.87 10.01 -8.61
CA LEU A 24 -12.17 10.50 -9.03
C LEU A 24 -13.28 10.12 -8.02
N TRP A 25 -13.30 8.87 -7.56
CA TRP A 25 -14.26 8.41 -6.56
C TRP A 25 -14.13 9.20 -5.25
N SER A 26 -12.92 9.54 -4.83
CA SER A 26 -12.67 10.38 -3.66
C SER A 26 -13.25 11.79 -3.84
N ILE A 27 -13.02 12.42 -5.00
CA ILE A 27 -13.57 13.74 -5.32
C ILE A 27 -15.10 13.71 -5.33
N VAL A 28 -15.71 12.74 -6.02
CA VAL A 28 -17.16 12.58 -6.10
C VAL A 28 -17.78 12.35 -4.72
N THR A 29 -17.14 11.53 -3.89
CA THR A 29 -17.58 11.28 -2.50
C THR A 29 -17.57 12.57 -1.67
N GLY A 30 -16.52 13.38 -1.80
CA GLY A 30 -16.39 14.66 -1.09
C GLY A 30 -17.37 15.74 -1.56
N LEU A 31 -17.69 15.80 -2.85
CA LEU A 31 -18.59 16.80 -3.41
C LEU A 31 -20.06 16.47 -3.21
N TYR A 32 -20.48 15.23 -3.46
CA TYR A 32 -21.89 14.85 -3.59
C TYR A 32 -22.44 14.02 -2.42
N PHE A 33 -21.68 13.06 -1.91
CA PHE A 33 -22.22 12.08 -0.97
C PHE A 33 -22.08 12.47 0.50
N LYS A 34 -20.96 13.13 0.88
CA LYS A 34 -20.66 13.74 2.20
C LYS A 34 -21.04 12.94 3.46
N GLY A 35 -21.39 11.67 3.32
CA GLY A 35 -21.95 10.84 4.37
C GLY A 35 -20.94 9.83 4.86
N LYS A 36 -20.92 9.58 6.17
CA LYS A 36 -19.99 8.63 6.82
C LYS A 36 -19.95 7.24 6.15
N LYS A 37 -21.10 6.76 5.64
CA LYS A 37 -21.19 5.46 4.94
C LYS A 37 -20.42 5.46 3.63
N SER A 38 -20.54 6.52 2.83
CA SER A 38 -19.85 6.64 1.53
C SER A 38 -18.33 6.68 1.70
N VAL A 39 -17.84 7.47 2.67
CA VAL A 39 -16.41 7.56 2.99
C VAL A 39 -15.90 6.22 3.55
N LEU A 40 -16.69 5.51 4.36
CA LEU A 40 -16.31 4.19 4.87
C LEU A 40 -16.17 3.17 3.73
N ILE A 41 -17.10 3.15 2.77
CA ILE A 41 -17.03 2.25 1.62
C ILE A 41 -15.77 2.56 0.80
N LEU A 42 -15.50 3.84 0.53
CA LEU A 42 -14.28 4.28 -0.17
C LEU A 42 -13.02 3.83 0.59
N LEU A 43 -12.98 4.03 1.91
CA LEU A 43 -11.85 3.62 2.76
C LEU A 43 -11.59 2.12 2.70
N ILE A 44 -12.65 1.30 2.86
CA ILE A 44 -12.53 -0.16 2.81
C ILE A 44 -12.06 -0.59 1.42
N ALA A 45 -12.65 -0.05 0.35
CA ALA A 45 -12.25 -0.37 -1.01
C ALA A 45 -10.78 0.00 -1.28
N PHE A 46 -10.34 1.19 -0.84
CA PHE A 46 -8.96 1.64 -1.00
C PHE A 46 -7.98 0.79 -0.18
N ALA A 47 -8.34 0.42 1.05
CA ALA A 47 -7.52 -0.46 1.88
C ALA A 47 -7.39 -1.88 1.30
N LEU A 48 -8.50 -2.46 0.80
CA LEU A 48 -8.48 -3.75 0.12
C LEU A 48 -7.61 -3.71 -1.13
N PHE A 49 -7.70 -2.64 -1.93
CA PHE A 49 -6.80 -2.45 -3.06
C PHE A 49 -5.34 -2.39 -2.65
N GLY A 50 -5.00 -1.65 -1.59
CA GLY A 50 -3.63 -1.60 -1.06
C GLY A 50 -3.11 -2.96 -0.60
N ILE A 51 -3.94 -3.77 0.07
CA ILE A 51 -3.59 -5.13 0.48
C ILE A 51 -3.36 -6.02 -0.74
N LEU A 52 -4.22 -5.95 -1.76
CA LEU A 52 -4.07 -6.70 -3.00
C LEU A 52 -2.79 -6.32 -3.74
N ALA A 53 -2.48 -5.02 -3.82
CA ALA A 53 -1.25 -4.54 -4.45
C ALA A 53 0.01 -5.02 -3.72
N LEU A 54 0.01 -5.02 -2.38
CA LEU A 54 1.12 -5.55 -1.58
C LEU A 54 1.27 -7.08 -1.73
N TYR A 55 0.15 -7.80 -1.80
CA TYR A 55 0.17 -9.24 -2.03
C TYR A 55 0.70 -9.58 -3.42
N ASP A 56 0.26 -8.84 -4.44
CA ASP A 56 0.74 -8.99 -5.81
C ASP A 56 2.24 -8.72 -5.91
N PHE A 57 2.71 -7.64 -5.26
CA PHE A 57 4.14 -7.33 -5.17
C PHE A 57 4.93 -8.45 -4.46
N TRP A 58 4.42 -8.97 -3.34
CA TRP A 58 5.05 -10.11 -2.66
C TRP A 58 5.13 -11.37 -3.55
N ARG A 59 4.07 -11.66 -4.32
CA ARG A 59 4.06 -12.78 -5.28
C ARG A 59 5.17 -12.60 -6.32
N TRP A 60 5.33 -11.41 -6.86
CA TRP A 60 6.39 -11.09 -7.81
C TRP A 60 7.79 -11.29 -7.22
N GLU A 61 8.04 -10.83 -5.99
CA GLU A 61 9.31 -11.05 -5.30
C GLU A 61 9.58 -12.54 -5.05
N TYR A 62 8.53 -13.30 -4.70
CA TYR A 62 8.63 -14.73 -4.49
C TYR A 62 9.03 -15.46 -5.78
N GLU A 63 8.32 -15.22 -6.88
CA GLU A 63 8.64 -15.80 -8.19
C GLU A 63 10.06 -15.43 -8.63
N TYR A 64 10.44 -14.16 -8.50
CA TYR A 64 11.78 -13.69 -8.82
C TYR A 64 12.87 -14.41 -8.00
N GLY A 65 12.60 -14.62 -6.71
CA GLY A 65 13.56 -15.22 -5.79
C GLY A 65 13.70 -16.73 -5.86
N HIS A 66 12.68 -17.44 -6.35
CA HIS A 66 12.60 -18.91 -6.35
C HIS A 66 12.65 -19.53 -7.75
N ASN A 67 12.33 -18.76 -8.79
CA ASN A 67 12.31 -19.21 -10.18
C ASN A 67 13.46 -18.59 -10.97
N LEU A 68 14.68 -18.99 -10.61
CA LEU A 68 15.90 -18.49 -11.23
C LEU A 68 16.18 -19.23 -12.53
N ASP A 69 16.61 -18.48 -13.54
CA ASP A 69 17.18 -19.05 -14.77
C ASP A 69 18.32 -20.04 -14.41
N PRO A 70 18.27 -21.30 -14.88
CA PRO A 70 19.31 -22.31 -14.64
C PRO A 70 20.71 -21.89 -15.14
N THR A 71 20.77 -20.94 -16.06
CA THR A 71 22.02 -20.39 -16.62
C THR A 71 22.53 -19.16 -15.85
N ALA A 72 21.86 -18.76 -14.76
CA ALA A 72 22.28 -17.62 -13.97
C ALA A 72 23.67 -17.83 -13.36
N ALA A 73 24.50 -16.78 -13.39
CA ALA A 73 25.90 -16.84 -12.95
C ALA A 73 26.10 -17.20 -11.46
N ILE A 74 25.06 -17.08 -10.63
CA ILE A 74 25.11 -17.30 -9.18
C ILE A 74 23.84 -18.07 -8.78
N ILE A 75 23.94 -19.40 -8.70
CA ILE A 75 22.91 -20.29 -8.15
C ILE A 75 23.58 -21.12 -7.05
N VAL A 76 23.22 -20.88 -5.81
CA VAL A 76 23.65 -21.72 -4.68
C VAL A 76 22.52 -22.72 -4.38
N PRO A 77 22.78 -24.04 -4.43
CA PRO A 77 21.77 -25.04 -4.12
C PRO A 77 21.14 -24.80 -2.74
N GLY A 78 19.80 -24.74 -2.69
CA GLY A 78 19.04 -24.54 -1.45
C GLY A 78 18.90 -23.09 -0.99
N MET A 79 19.39 -22.09 -1.73
CA MET A 79 19.24 -20.67 -1.41
C MET A 79 18.20 -20.00 -2.32
N ALA A 80 17.31 -19.20 -1.74
CA ALA A 80 16.37 -18.34 -2.46
C ALA A 80 16.83 -16.88 -2.41
N TYR A 81 16.67 -16.16 -3.53
CA TYR A 81 17.13 -14.77 -3.69
C TYR A 81 15.98 -13.77 -3.62
N GLN A 82 14.91 -14.11 -2.87
CA GLN A 82 13.75 -13.24 -2.71
C GLN A 82 14.15 -11.94 -1.98
N PRO A 83 13.95 -10.78 -2.63
CA PRO A 83 14.09 -9.46 -2.00
C PRO A 83 13.13 -9.26 -0.82
N PRO A 84 13.39 -8.32 0.09
CA PRO A 84 12.46 -8.01 1.17
C PRO A 84 11.31 -7.15 0.64
N LEU A 85 10.07 -7.44 1.05
CA LEU A 85 8.91 -6.60 0.71
C LEU A 85 9.09 -5.15 1.20
N ILE A 86 9.66 -4.98 2.39
CA ILE A 86 10.02 -3.70 2.99
C ILE A 86 11.34 -3.88 3.78
N GLY A 87 12.25 -2.92 3.68
CA GLY A 87 13.49 -2.85 4.43
C GLY A 87 14.70 -3.31 3.65
N PHE A 88 15.66 -3.91 4.34
CA PHE A 88 16.93 -4.36 3.78
C PHE A 88 17.14 -5.85 4.02
N LYS A 89 17.68 -6.55 3.02
CA LYS A 89 18.09 -7.94 3.14
C LYS A 89 19.38 -8.16 2.35
N GLN A 90 20.37 -8.74 2.98
CA GLN A 90 21.59 -9.17 2.30
C GLN A 90 21.33 -10.50 1.58
N LEU A 91 21.59 -10.52 0.28
CA LEU A 91 21.50 -11.67 -0.60
C LEU A 91 22.92 -12.01 -1.06
N LEU A 92 23.57 -12.94 -0.36
CA LEU A 92 24.95 -13.33 -0.61
C LEU A 92 25.92 -12.13 -0.48
N ASN A 93 26.53 -11.70 -1.59
CA ASN A 93 27.48 -10.59 -1.65
C ASN A 93 26.85 -9.24 -2.03
N PHE A 94 25.52 -9.18 -2.21
CA PHE A 94 24.82 -7.93 -2.54
C PHE A 94 23.68 -7.65 -1.56
N GLY A 95 23.40 -6.37 -1.33
CA GLY A 95 22.27 -5.93 -0.50
C GLY A 95 21.07 -5.56 -1.37
N ALA A 96 19.87 -6.01 -0.98
CA ALA A 96 18.61 -5.60 -1.58
C ALA A 96 17.86 -4.65 -0.63
N TYR A 97 17.47 -3.48 -1.13
CA TYR A 97 16.74 -2.47 -0.38
C TYR A 97 15.37 -2.25 -1.03
N SER A 98 14.31 -2.28 -0.22
CA SER A 98 12.93 -2.09 -0.65
C SER A 98 12.25 -1.09 0.26
N ILE A 99 12.08 0.13 -0.22
CA ILE A 99 11.35 1.19 0.48
C ILE A 99 10.32 1.80 -0.45
N PRO A 100 9.19 2.29 0.10
CA PRO A 100 8.26 3.06 -0.69
C PRO A 100 8.97 4.26 -1.32
N ASP A 101 8.86 4.37 -2.64
CA ASP A 101 9.17 5.60 -3.35
C ASP A 101 7.91 6.50 -3.35
N THR A 102 7.95 7.59 -4.11
CA THR A 102 6.93 8.62 -4.23
C THR A 102 5.53 8.06 -4.40
N GLY A 103 5.34 7.06 -5.27
CA GLY A 103 4.03 6.42 -5.48
C GLY A 103 3.48 5.72 -4.23
N GLY A 104 4.34 4.99 -3.51
CA GLY A 104 3.96 4.31 -2.27
C GLY A 104 3.62 5.29 -1.15
N TRP A 105 4.40 6.37 -1.01
CA TRP A 105 4.09 7.43 -0.05
C TRP A 105 2.77 8.13 -0.36
N LEU A 106 2.51 8.46 -1.63
CA LEU A 106 1.24 9.08 -2.05
C LEU A 106 0.04 8.18 -1.76
N MET A 107 0.14 6.87 -2.01
CA MET A 107 -0.92 5.92 -1.67
C MET A 107 -1.18 5.86 -0.16
N LEU A 108 -0.11 5.80 0.66
CA LEU A 108 -0.24 5.80 2.11
C LEU A 108 -0.90 7.09 2.62
N THR A 109 -0.43 8.25 2.16
CA THR A 109 -1.00 9.55 2.52
C THR A 109 -2.47 9.65 2.09
N GLY A 110 -2.82 9.18 0.89
CA GLY A 110 -4.20 9.14 0.41
C GLY A 110 -5.11 8.32 1.33
N GLY A 111 -4.69 7.10 1.71
CA GLY A 111 -5.43 6.26 2.65
C GLY A 111 -5.61 6.91 4.02
N LEU A 112 -4.56 7.55 4.54
CA LEU A 112 -4.62 8.28 5.82
C LEU A 112 -5.58 9.48 5.77
N LEU A 113 -5.62 10.22 4.66
CA LEU A 113 -6.57 11.33 4.49
C LEU A 113 -8.02 10.84 4.46
N ILE A 114 -8.31 9.76 3.74
CA ILE A 114 -9.65 9.17 3.71
C ILE A 114 -10.06 8.70 5.12
N ALA A 115 -9.15 8.04 5.85
CA ALA A 115 -9.38 7.62 7.22
C ALA A 115 -9.64 8.80 8.17
N PHE A 116 -8.86 9.88 8.03
CA PHE A 116 -9.04 11.10 8.81
C PHE A 116 -10.42 11.73 8.58
N VAL A 117 -10.86 11.84 7.32
CA VAL A 117 -12.20 12.35 6.99
C VAL A 117 -13.29 11.47 7.60
N TYR A 118 -13.14 10.15 7.56
CA TYR A 118 -14.08 9.25 8.22
C TYR A 118 -14.14 9.46 9.75
N LEU A 119 -12.99 9.62 10.41
CA LEU A 119 -12.92 9.91 11.85
C LEU A 119 -13.58 11.25 12.21
N GLN A 120 -13.47 12.25 11.33
CA GLN A 120 -14.13 13.54 11.49
C GLN A 120 -15.65 13.41 11.37
N LEU A 121 -16.13 12.74 10.31
CA LEU A 121 -17.56 12.56 10.07
C LEU A 121 -18.26 11.63 11.08
N SER A 122 -17.52 10.68 11.66
CA SER A 122 -18.04 9.80 12.72
C SER A 122 -18.15 10.47 14.09
N GLY A 123 -17.60 11.69 14.24
CA GLY A 123 -17.61 12.43 15.50
C GLY A 123 -16.72 11.80 16.58
N ILE A 124 -15.91 10.81 16.23
CA ILE A 124 -14.99 10.12 17.14
C ILE A 124 -13.95 11.12 17.68
N LEU A 125 -13.42 11.99 16.83
CA LEU A 125 -12.48 13.05 17.22
C LEU A 125 -13.05 13.96 18.31
N ASN A 126 -14.33 14.37 18.20
CA ASN A 126 -14.99 15.23 19.18
C ASN A 126 -15.21 14.53 20.53
N ARG A 127 -15.44 13.20 20.53
CA ARG A 127 -15.57 12.41 21.76
C ARG A 127 -14.26 12.33 22.53
N PHE A 128 -13.14 12.16 21.83
CA PHE A 128 -11.82 12.13 22.46
C PHE A 128 -11.45 13.47 23.11
N VAL A 129 -11.71 14.59 22.43
CA VAL A 129 -11.46 15.93 22.99
C VAL A 129 -12.32 16.19 24.23
N LYS A 130 -13.61 15.85 24.19
CA LYS A 130 -14.53 16.07 25.31
C LYS A 130 -14.19 15.23 26.55
N ASN A 131 -13.76 13.99 26.36
CA ASN A 131 -13.34 13.11 27.45
C ASN A 131 -12.02 13.55 28.11
N ASN A 132 -11.10 14.16 27.35
CA ASN A 132 -9.87 14.71 27.93
C ASN A 132 -10.16 15.99 28.72
N ALA A 133 -11.03 16.87 28.22
CA ALA A 133 -11.44 18.07 28.95
C ALA A 133 -12.15 17.76 30.28
N SER A 134 -13.00 16.73 30.33
CA SER A 134 -13.68 16.33 31.58
C SER A 134 -12.72 15.71 32.61
N LYS A 135 -11.66 15.03 32.16
CA LYS A 135 -10.62 14.48 33.05
C LYS A 135 -9.75 15.58 33.65
N THR A 136 -9.41 16.62 32.89
CA THR A 136 -8.61 17.75 33.39
C THR A 136 -9.38 18.64 34.38
N ALA A 137 -10.71 18.75 34.23
CA ALA A 137 -11.55 19.52 35.17
C ALA A 137 -11.83 18.81 36.51
N MET A 138 -11.37 17.56 36.67
CA MET A 138 -11.57 16.73 37.87
C MET A 138 -10.33 16.68 38.79
N PHE A 139 -9.27 17.41 38.44
CA PHE A 139 -8.07 17.66 39.22
C PHE A 139 -7.95 19.17 39.51
#